data_AF-A0A8S1B5M9-F1
#
_entry.id   AF-A0A8S1B5M9-F1
#
_cell.length_a   1.000
_cell.length_b   1.000
_cell.length_c   1.000
_cell.angle_alpha   90.00
_cell.angle_beta   90.00
_cell.angle_gamma   90.00
#
_symmetry.space_group_name_H-M   'P 1'
#
loop_
_entity.id
_entity.type
_entity.pdbx_description
1 polymer ?
#
loop_
_entity_poly.entity_id
_entity_poly.type
_entity_poly.pdbx_seq_one_letter_code
_entity_poly.pdbx_strand_id
1 'polypeptide(L)'
;MWRHSRSDSRVSADDMEKEQNISNEVLKKKRGKRSIIKDYLIDFTANSNLHGLKYIGETNRTWIEKIFWLFMFICCVVLCSGLIRKVWIKWNESPVIVSFAENPTPVWQIPYPAVTVCFETKAMQRKFNFTEYFHLYMENKDNLTEYE
;
A
#
# COMPACT_ATOMS: atom_id res chain seq x y z
N MET A 1 29.59 -76.16 -8.99
CA MET A 1 28.24 -75.55 -8.90
C MET A 1 28.35 -74.16 -8.29
N TRP A 2 28.45 -73.12 -9.14
CA TRP A 2 27.83 -71.79 -9.01
C TRP A 2 28.37 -70.90 -10.13
N ARG A 3 27.49 -70.42 -11.01
CA ARG A 3 27.79 -69.43 -12.06
C ARG A 3 27.56 -68.05 -11.46
N HIS A 4 28.52 -67.14 -11.60
CA HIS A 4 28.21 -65.70 -11.54
C HIS A 4 28.53 -65.09 -12.90
N SER A 5 27.48 -64.68 -13.60
CA SER A 5 27.51 -64.03 -14.91
C SER A 5 28.33 -62.74 -14.83
N ARG A 6 29.41 -62.65 -15.61
CA ARG A 6 29.98 -61.36 -16.03
C ARG A 6 29.13 -60.85 -17.19
N SER A 7 28.34 -59.83 -16.95
CA SER A 7 27.64 -59.07 -17.99
C SER A 7 28.66 -58.44 -18.94
N ASP A 8 28.56 -58.78 -20.23
CA ASP A 8 29.33 -58.25 -21.35
C ASP A 8 29.12 -56.73 -21.44
N SER A 9 30.11 -55.95 -20.99
CA SER A 9 30.11 -54.50 -21.09
C SER A 9 30.66 -54.08 -22.46
N ARG A 10 29.93 -54.44 -23.51
CA ARG A 10 29.94 -53.68 -24.75
C ARG A 10 28.90 -52.59 -24.57
N VAL A 11 29.36 -51.43 -24.06
CA VAL A 11 28.59 -50.18 -24.21
C VAL A 11 28.43 -50.02 -25.72
N SER A 12 27.22 -50.28 -26.21
CA SER A 12 26.94 -50.27 -27.65
C SER A 12 27.15 -48.83 -28.13
N ALA A 13 27.62 -48.63 -29.36
CA ALA A 13 27.74 -47.29 -29.94
C ALA A 13 26.41 -46.52 -29.85
N ASP A 14 25.29 -47.25 -29.89
CA ASP A 14 23.94 -46.76 -29.67
C ASP A 14 23.71 -46.14 -28.28
N ASP A 15 24.35 -46.64 -27.22
CA ASP A 15 24.18 -46.14 -25.85
C ASP A 15 24.91 -44.80 -25.65
N MET A 16 26.10 -44.66 -26.26
CA MET A 16 26.84 -43.39 -26.28
C MET A 16 26.11 -42.31 -27.09
N GLU A 17 25.54 -42.67 -28.24
CA GLU A 17 24.78 -41.73 -29.07
C GLU A 17 23.49 -41.27 -28.38
N LYS A 18 22.88 -42.15 -27.57
CA LYS A 18 21.68 -41.85 -26.77
C LYS A 18 21.97 -40.90 -25.61
N GLU A 19 23.06 -41.10 -24.85
CA GLU A 19 23.47 -40.14 -23.81
C GLU A 19 23.85 -38.78 -24.39
N GLN A 20 24.53 -38.76 -25.54
CA GLN A 20 24.91 -37.52 -26.20
C GLN A 20 23.69 -36.76 -26.75
N ASN A 21 22.70 -37.44 -27.31
CA ASN A 21 21.43 -36.83 -27.72
C ASN A 21 20.60 -36.33 -26.53
N ILE A 22 20.55 -37.06 -25.42
CA ILE A 22 19.85 -36.62 -24.20
C ILE A 22 20.54 -35.38 -23.60
N SER A 23 21.88 -35.36 -23.55
CA SER A 23 22.64 -34.20 -23.08
C SER A 23 22.41 -32.98 -23.98
N ASN A 24 22.44 -33.17 -25.30
CA ASN A 24 22.16 -32.10 -26.27
C ASN A 24 20.72 -31.59 -26.18
N GLU A 25 19.72 -32.46 -26.02
CA GLU A 25 18.31 -32.09 -25.83
C GLU A 25 18.09 -31.34 -24.50
N VAL A 26 18.73 -31.77 -23.41
CA VAL A 26 18.67 -31.09 -22.11
C VAL A 26 19.34 -29.71 -22.17
N LEU A 27 20.48 -29.60 -22.84
CA LEU A 27 21.18 -28.33 -23.08
C LEU A 27 20.38 -27.41 -24.00
N LYS A 28 19.74 -27.94 -25.04
CA LYS A 28 18.89 -27.21 -25.99
C LYS A 28 17.60 -26.73 -25.33
N LYS A 29 16.98 -27.54 -24.46
CA LYS A 29 15.82 -27.17 -23.62
C LYS A 29 16.18 -26.13 -22.55
N LYS A 30 17.36 -26.21 -21.93
CA LYS A 30 17.92 -25.16 -21.04
C LYS A 30 18.26 -23.88 -21.79
N ARG A 31 18.83 -23.96 -22.99
CA ARG A 31 19.13 -22.81 -23.86
C ARG A 31 17.85 -22.15 -24.39
N GLY A 32 16.83 -22.92 -24.78
CA GLY A 32 15.54 -22.40 -25.25
C GLY A 32 14.79 -21.59 -24.19
N LYS A 33 14.67 -22.11 -22.96
CA LYS A 33 14.04 -21.34 -21.86
C LYS A 33 14.85 -20.11 -21.42
N ARG A 34 16.19 -20.21 -21.41
CA ARG A 34 17.06 -19.06 -21.06
C ARG A 34 17.13 -18.02 -22.18
N SER A 35 16.95 -18.40 -23.44
CA SER A 35 16.87 -17.49 -24.58
C SER A 35 15.62 -16.63 -24.45
N ILE A 36 14.45 -17.24 -24.32
CA ILE A 36 13.17 -16.52 -24.32
C ILE A 36 13.14 -15.41 -23.26
N ILE A 37 13.53 -15.71 -22.01
CA ILE A 37 13.54 -14.68 -20.94
C ILE A 37 14.57 -13.58 -21.23
N LYS A 38 15.75 -13.94 -21.76
CA LYS A 38 16.76 -12.95 -22.15
C LYS A 38 16.28 -12.08 -23.30
N ASP A 39 15.64 -12.68 -24.29
CA ASP A 39 15.09 -12.01 -25.45
C ASP A 39 14.01 -11.01 -25.00
N TYR A 40 13.09 -11.42 -24.13
CA TYR A 40 12.11 -10.51 -23.51
C TYR A 40 12.76 -9.42 -22.65
N LEU A 41 13.81 -9.72 -21.88
CA LEU A 41 14.49 -8.71 -21.07
C LEU A 41 15.24 -7.70 -21.94
N ILE A 42 15.87 -8.15 -23.03
CA ILE A 42 16.55 -7.27 -24.00
C ILE A 42 15.52 -6.38 -24.68
N ASP A 43 14.40 -6.96 -25.13
CA ASP A 43 13.35 -6.23 -25.82
C ASP A 43 12.64 -5.23 -24.88
N PHE A 44 12.36 -5.63 -23.64
CA PHE A 44 11.84 -4.74 -22.61
C PHE A 44 12.82 -3.61 -22.27
N THR A 45 14.11 -3.94 -22.15
CA THR A 45 15.15 -2.97 -21.83
C THR A 45 15.38 -1.97 -22.97
N ALA A 46 15.21 -2.40 -24.22
CA ALA A 46 15.33 -1.54 -25.40
C ALA A 46 14.13 -0.59 -25.57
N ASN A 47 12.92 -1.03 -25.23
CA ASN A 47 11.69 -0.26 -25.39
C ASN A 47 11.26 0.52 -24.14
N SER A 48 11.90 0.30 -22.99
CA SER A 48 11.57 1.01 -21.76
C SER A 48 12.10 2.45 -21.76
N ASN A 49 11.32 3.38 -21.20
CA ASN A 49 11.74 4.77 -20.96
C ASN A 49 12.72 4.88 -19.77
N LEU A 50 13.02 3.77 -19.09
CA LEU A 50 13.98 3.72 -17.99
C LEU A 50 15.41 3.79 -18.53
N HIS A 51 15.95 5.01 -18.59
CA HIS A 51 17.30 5.30 -19.09
C HIS A 51 18.39 4.43 -18.43
N GLY A 52 18.26 4.12 -17.13
CA GLY A 52 19.20 3.25 -16.39
C GLY A 52 19.14 1.77 -16.79
N LEU A 53 17.98 1.27 -17.22
CA LEU A 53 17.82 -0.14 -17.59
C LEU A 53 18.51 -0.43 -18.93
N LYS A 54 18.47 0.52 -19.87
CA LYS A 54 19.09 0.40 -21.21
C LYS A 54 20.57 -0.03 -21.13
N TYR A 55 21.30 0.47 -20.15
CA TYR A 55 22.71 0.13 -19.91
C TYR A 55 22.93 -1.32 -19.43
N ILE A 56 21.91 -1.97 -18.87
CA ILE A 56 21.96 -3.38 -18.42
C ILE A 56 21.84 -4.33 -19.64
N GLY A 57 21.02 -3.96 -20.63
CA GLY A 57 20.78 -4.75 -21.84
C GLY A 57 21.88 -4.65 -22.90
N GLU A 58 22.66 -3.58 -22.89
CA GLU A 58 23.76 -3.36 -23.86
C GLU A 58 24.88 -4.39 -23.65
N THR A 59 25.18 -5.21 -24.65
CA THR A 59 26.12 -6.35 -24.49
C THR A 59 27.59 -5.92 -24.34
N ASN A 60 27.96 -4.74 -24.86
CA ASN A 60 29.36 -4.28 -25.00
C ASN A 60 29.97 -3.54 -23.79
N ARG A 61 29.31 -3.51 -22.62
CA ARG A 61 29.76 -2.76 -21.43
C ARG A 61 30.34 -3.66 -20.33
N THR A 62 31.21 -3.10 -19.50
CA THR A 62 31.87 -3.80 -18.38
C THR A 62 30.86 -4.41 -17.41
N TRP A 63 31.16 -5.60 -16.89
CA TRP A 63 30.23 -6.33 -16.00
C TRP A 63 29.97 -5.59 -14.67
N ILE A 64 30.94 -4.81 -14.19
CA ILE A 64 30.83 -4.03 -12.95
C ILE A 64 29.76 -2.94 -13.10
N GLU A 65 29.76 -2.20 -14.22
CA GLU A 65 28.75 -1.16 -14.47
C GLU A 65 27.34 -1.77 -14.54
N LYS A 66 27.20 -2.96 -15.16
CA LYS A 66 25.91 -3.68 -15.22
C LYS A 66 25.39 -4.04 -13.83
N ILE A 67 26.27 -4.54 -12.95
CA ILE A 67 25.91 -4.89 -11.57
C ILE A 67 25.51 -3.64 -10.78
N PHE A 68 26.25 -2.54 -10.95
CA PHE A 68 25.92 -1.26 -10.31
C PHE A 68 24.52 -0.76 -10.71
N TRP A 69 24.22 -0.73 -12.01
CA TRP A 69 22.91 -0.30 -12.50
C TRP A 69 21.79 -1.25 -12.07
N LEU A 70 22.03 -2.57 -12.06
CA LEU A 70 21.08 -3.55 -11.56
C LEU A 70 20.79 -3.34 -10.07
N PHE A 71 21.83 -3.10 -9.27
CA PHE A 71 21.69 -2.83 -7.84
C PHE A 71 20.87 -1.56 -7.61
N MET A 72 21.19 -0.47 -8.31
CA MET A 72 20.43 0.78 -8.23
C MET A 72 18.96 0.60 -8.60
N PHE A 73 18.67 -0.20 -9.63
CA PHE A 73 17.30 -0.53 -10.03
C PHE A 73 16.57 -1.31 -8.92
N ILE A 74 17.20 -2.33 -8.34
CA ILE A 74 16.62 -3.11 -7.25
C ILE A 74 16.36 -2.23 -6.03
N CYS A 75 17.32 -1.38 -5.64
CA CYS A 75 17.15 -0.42 -4.54
C CYS A 75 15.95 0.51 -4.80
N CYS A 76 15.82 1.02 -6.02
CA CYS A 76 14.67 1.85 -6.41
C CYS A 76 13.34 1.09 -6.24
N VAL A 77 13.25 -0.15 -6.75
CA VAL A 77 12.04 -0.98 -6.62
C VAL A 77 11.70 -1.26 -5.15
N VAL A 78 12.68 -1.56 -4.30
CA VAL A 78 12.47 -1.80 -2.87
C VAL A 78 11.97 -0.54 -2.17
N LEU A 79 12.59 0.61 -2.42
CA LEU A 79 12.17 1.89 -1.85
C LEU A 79 10.76 2.28 -2.30
N CYS A 80 10.47 2.17 -3.60
CA CYS A 80 9.13 2.41 -4.15
C CYS A 80 8.09 1.48 -3.50
N SER A 81 8.40 0.19 -3.38
CA SER A 81 7.51 -0.78 -2.74
C SER A 81 7.25 -0.45 -1.27
N GLY A 82 8.28 0.00 -0.54
CA GLY A 82 8.16 0.47 0.84
C GLY A 82 7.27 1.71 0.96
N LEU A 83 7.44 2.69 0.06
CA LEU A 83 6.60 3.88 0.00
C LEU A 83 5.16 3.55 -0.32
N ILE A 84 4.91 2.69 -1.31
CA ILE A 84 3.57 2.21 -1.65
C ILE A 84 2.93 1.52 -0.45
N ARG A 85 3.67 0.66 0.27
CA ARG A 85 3.17 0.01 1.48
C ARG A 85 2.79 1.03 2.56
N LYS A 86 3.61 2.06 2.77
CA LYS A 86 3.32 3.13 3.74
C LYS A 86 2.08 3.93 3.35
N VAL A 87 1.93 4.28 2.08
CA VAL A 87 0.73 4.94 1.54
C VAL A 87 -0.50 4.05 1.68
N TRP A 88 -0.35 2.75 1.42
CA TRP A 88 -1.41 1.76 1.56
C TRP A 88 -1.89 1.64 3.01
N ILE A 89 -0.97 1.55 3.96
CA ILE A 89 -1.28 1.53 5.39
C ILE A 89 -2.00 2.81 5.79
N LYS A 90 -1.47 3.97 5.39
CA LYS A 90 -2.09 5.28 5.67
C LYS A 90 -3.49 5.40 5.08
N TRP A 91 -3.70 4.90 3.87
CA TRP A 91 -5.01 4.86 3.20
C TRP A 91 -6.00 3.95 3.95
N ASN A 92 -5.53 2.82 4.47
CA ASN A 92 -6.34 1.89 5.25
C ASN A 92 -6.66 2.41 6.66
N GLU A 93 -5.70 3.04 7.34
CA GLU A 93 -5.85 3.57 8.71
C GLU A 93 -6.56 4.91 8.77
N SER A 94 -6.49 5.70 7.70
CA SER A 94 -7.10 7.02 7.63
C SER A 94 -7.62 7.25 6.22
N PRO A 95 -8.77 6.66 5.85
CA PRO A 95 -9.42 6.95 4.59
C PRO A 95 -9.84 8.43 4.59
N VAL A 96 -8.99 9.28 4.02
CA VAL A 96 -9.30 10.69 3.80
C VAL A 96 -10.31 10.77 2.66
N ILE A 97 -11.59 10.89 2.99
CA ILE A 97 -12.62 11.30 2.02
C ILE A 97 -12.86 12.79 2.29
N VAL A 98 -12.16 13.66 1.55
CA VAL A 98 -12.56 15.08 1.46
C VAL A 98 -12.85 15.37 0.00
N SER A 99 -14.14 15.43 -0.30
CA SER A 99 -14.63 16.07 -1.52
C SER A 99 -15.15 17.44 -1.13
N PHE A 100 -14.51 18.49 -1.65
CA PHE A 100 -15.14 19.79 -1.76
C PHE A 100 -15.98 19.73 -3.02
N ALA A 101 -17.26 20.11 -2.92
CA ALA A 101 -18.14 20.12 -4.08
C ALA A 101 -17.53 21.03 -5.16
N GLU A 102 -17.34 20.50 -6.37
CA GLU A 102 -16.82 21.23 -7.53
C GLU A 102 -17.72 22.43 -7.88
N ASN A 103 -18.99 22.37 -7.49
CA ASN A 103 -19.91 23.50 -7.53
C ASN A 103 -20.23 23.95 -6.11
N PRO A 104 -19.91 25.20 -5.71
CA PRO A 104 -20.40 25.75 -4.46
C PRO A 104 -21.94 25.83 -4.51
N THR A 105 -22.61 25.55 -3.39
CA THR A 105 -24.06 25.74 -3.31
C THR A 105 -24.36 27.23 -3.54
N PRO A 106 -25.13 27.58 -4.57
CA PRO A 106 -25.41 28.98 -4.86
C PRO A 106 -26.22 29.59 -3.70
N VAL A 107 -26.06 30.90 -3.46
CA VAL A 107 -26.49 31.57 -2.22
C VAL A 107 -27.98 31.37 -1.91
N TRP A 108 -28.83 31.32 -2.92
CA TRP A 108 -30.29 31.09 -2.79
C TRP A 108 -30.67 29.66 -2.34
N GLN A 109 -29.73 28.72 -2.36
CA GLN A 109 -29.93 27.34 -1.94
C GLN A 109 -29.36 27.07 -0.52
N ILE A 110 -28.66 28.04 0.08
CA ILE A 110 -28.16 27.93 1.46
C ILE A 110 -29.35 28.22 2.40
N PRO A 111 -29.79 27.26 3.23
CA PRO A 111 -30.91 27.48 4.14
C PRO A 111 -30.54 28.55 5.16
N TYR A 112 -31.52 29.35 5.53
CA TYR A 112 -31.33 30.35 6.58
C TYR A 112 -30.90 29.64 7.88
N PRO A 113 -29.83 30.12 8.55
CA PRO A 113 -29.32 29.44 9.73
C PRO A 113 -30.36 29.46 10.85
N ALA A 114 -30.28 28.48 11.76
CA ALA A 114 -31.06 28.54 12.97
C ALA A 114 -30.60 29.75 13.80
N VAL A 115 -31.48 30.75 13.91
CA VAL A 115 -31.26 31.90 14.76
C VAL A 115 -31.96 31.65 16.07
N THR A 116 -31.19 31.38 17.11
CA THR A 116 -31.71 31.26 18.47
C THR A 116 -31.68 32.64 19.11
N VAL A 117 -32.86 33.15 19.46
CA VAL A 117 -33.01 34.39 20.22
C VAL A 117 -33.38 34.02 21.65
N CYS A 118 -32.54 34.42 22.61
CA CYS A 118 -32.79 34.20 24.03
C CYS A 118 -33.31 35.50 24.64
N PHE A 119 -34.48 35.45 25.27
CA PHE A 119 -34.96 36.55 26.10
C PHE A 119 -34.18 36.64 27.41
N GLU A 120 -33.93 37.84 27.90
CA GLU A 120 -33.15 38.07 29.10
C GLU A 120 -33.85 37.55 30.37
N THR A 121 -35.18 37.51 30.37
CA THR A 121 -35.97 36.98 31.49
C THR A 121 -35.88 35.45 31.55
N LYS A 122 -35.19 34.93 32.58
CA LYS A 122 -34.81 33.51 32.68
C LYS A 122 -35.90 32.55 33.15
N ALA A 123 -36.93 33.04 33.86
CA ALA A 123 -37.97 32.20 34.47
C ALA A 123 -39.39 32.71 34.18
N MET A 124 -40.29 31.79 33.83
CA MET A 124 -41.70 32.12 33.63
C MET A 124 -42.48 32.01 34.95
N GLN A 125 -43.01 33.14 35.41
CA GLN A 125 -43.74 33.29 36.67
C GLN A 125 -44.85 32.25 36.87
N ARG A 126 -45.59 31.92 35.81
CA ARG A 126 -46.72 30.97 35.91
C ARG A 126 -46.30 29.55 36.25
N LYS A 127 -45.11 29.13 35.80
CA LYS A 127 -44.61 27.78 36.06
C LYS A 127 -43.74 27.74 37.31
N PHE A 128 -43.03 28.82 37.59
CA PHE A 128 -42.26 28.97 38.80
C PHE A 128 -42.37 30.42 39.27
N ASN A 129 -43.15 30.63 40.33
CA ASN A 129 -43.34 31.96 40.90
C ASN A 129 -42.15 32.26 41.80
N PHE A 130 -41.17 32.93 41.21
CA PHE A 130 -39.91 33.23 41.86
C PHE A 130 -40.10 34.10 43.11
N THR A 131 -41.15 34.93 43.15
CA THR A 131 -41.40 35.86 44.26
C THR A 131 -41.73 35.12 45.55
N GLU A 132 -42.61 34.13 45.49
CA GLU A 132 -43.04 33.39 46.68
C GLU A 132 -41.90 32.56 47.28
N TYR A 133 -41.15 31.83 46.45
CA TYR A 133 -39.97 31.09 46.91
C TYR A 133 -38.83 31.98 47.37
N PHE A 134 -38.68 33.17 46.80
CA PHE A 134 -37.69 34.14 47.28
C PHE A 134 -38.02 34.64 48.69
N HIS A 135 -39.29 34.89 49.00
CA HIS A 135 -39.70 35.32 50.34
C HIS A 135 -39.51 34.23 51.40
N LEU A 136 -39.87 32.98 51.07
CA LEU A 136 -39.63 31.85 51.97
C LEU A 136 -38.13 31.57 52.18
N TYR A 137 -37.27 31.80 51.18
CA TYR A 137 -35.82 31.69 51.34
C TYR A 137 -35.22 32.81 52.20
N MET A 138 -35.75 34.03 52.12
CA MET A 138 -35.28 35.16 52.93
C MET A 138 -35.71 35.03 54.40
N GLU A 139 -36.96 34.64 54.66
CA GLU A 139 -37.46 34.43 56.03
C GLU A 139 -36.70 33.31 56.75
N ASN A 140 -36.39 32.21 56.04
CA ASN A 140 -35.58 31.14 56.64
C ASN A 140 -34.09 31.55 56.81
N LYS A 141 -33.61 32.54 56.05
CA LYS A 141 -32.26 33.11 56.24
C LYS A 141 -32.20 34.04 57.45
N ASP A 142 -33.27 34.78 57.73
CA ASP A 142 -33.37 35.63 58.92
C ASP A 142 -33.46 34.77 60.20
N ASN A 143 -34.16 33.63 60.13
CA ASN A 143 -34.17 32.62 61.20
C ASN A 143 -32.80 31.93 61.41
N LEU A 144 -31.86 31.99 60.45
CA LEU A 144 -30.49 31.50 60.62
C LEU A 144 -29.54 32.53 61.24
N THR A 145 -29.85 33.82 61.15
CA THR A 145 -29.12 34.90 61.86
C THR A 145 -29.59 35.11 63.29
N GLU A 146 -30.73 34.53 63.68
CA GLU A 146 -31.23 34.56 65.07
C GLU A 146 -30.50 33.57 66.00
N TYR A 147 -29.57 32.76 65.46
CA TYR A 147 -28.60 31.96 66.23
C TYR A 147 -27.18 32.59 66.29
N GLU A 148 -27.05 33.93 66.37
CA GLU A 148 -25.81 34.65 66.79
C GLU A 148 -26.07 35.65 67.93
#